data_AF-A0A920RZH5-F1
#
_entry.id   AF-A0A920RZH5-F1
#
_cell.length_a   1.000
_cell.length_b   1.000
_cell.length_c   1.000
_cell.angle_alpha   90.00
_cell.angle_beta   90.00
_cell.angle_gamma   90.00
#
_symmetry.space_group_name_H-M   'P 1'
#
loop_
_entity.id
_entity.type
_entity.pdbx_description
1 polymer ?
#
loop_
_entity_poly.entity_id
_entity_poly.type
_entity_poly.pdbx_seq_one_letter_code
_entity_poly.pdbx_strand_id
1 'polypeptide(L)'
;MGEKKKSPGDTKAVEGMGSISAHKGEHLMPTDHGVMTYRRHIRKSIKALQDGIEPEQTKNNGDVIKTYGQDTVLRVPKRNIDDRKFIKSIGSAVMKLQFDSEKMPIKDRDSFIIKELSNMEKNGAF
;
A
#
# COMPACT_ATOMS: atom_id res chain seq x y z
N MET A 1 -28.51 -17.95 -20.79
CA MET A 1 -27.04 -17.80 -20.85
C MET A 1 -26.73 -16.36 -21.24
N GLY A 2 -26.77 -15.43 -20.29
CA GLY A 2 -26.88 -14.00 -20.64
C GLY A 2 -26.66 -13.03 -19.50
N GLU A 3 -25.53 -13.10 -18.80
CA GLU A 3 -25.13 -12.08 -17.81
C GLU A 3 -23.61 -11.82 -17.80
N LYS A 4 -22.94 -11.84 -18.96
CA LYS A 4 -21.49 -11.52 -19.05
C LYS A 4 -21.18 -10.16 -19.70
N LYS A 5 -22.19 -9.33 -19.94
CA LYS A 5 -22.07 -7.99 -20.53
C LYS A 5 -22.63 -6.95 -19.57
N LYS A 6 -21.76 -6.29 -18.79
CA LYS A 6 -21.94 -4.89 -18.33
C LYS A 6 -20.77 -4.32 -17.52
N SER A 7 -19.79 -5.14 -17.12
CA SER A 7 -18.47 -4.67 -16.70
C SER A 7 -17.45 -5.78 -16.93
N PRO A 8 -16.48 -5.64 -17.85
CA PRO A 8 -15.30 -6.49 -17.81
C PRO A 8 -14.53 -6.08 -16.53
N GLY A 9 -14.83 -6.74 -15.41
CA GLY A 9 -14.11 -6.49 -14.16
C GLY A 9 -12.67 -7.00 -14.21
N ASP A 10 -11.89 -6.66 -13.18
CA ASP A 10 -10.48 -7.01 -13.02
C ASP A 10 -10.21 -8.50 -13.25
N THR A 11 -11.15 -9.37 -12.85
CA THR A 11 -11.07 -10.83 -13.06
C THR A 11 -10.83 -11.20 -14.53
N LYS A 12 -11.59 -10.61 -15.47
CA LYS A 12 -11.44 -10.92 -16.90
C LYS A 12 -10.15 -10.34 -17.48
N ALA A 13 -9.70 -9.19 -16.95
CA ALA A 13 -8.43 -8.59 -17.34
C ALA A 13 -7.24 -9.45 -16.88
N VAL A 14 -7.29 -9.97 -15.66
CA VAL A 14 -6.25 -10.85 -15.09
C VAL A 14 -6.23 -12.22 -15.78
N GLU A 15 -7.40 -12.84 -15.99
CA GLU A 15 -7.52 -14.13 -16.71
C GLU A 15 -6.97 -14.04 -18.15
N GLY A 16 -7.14 -12.89 -18.80
CA GLY A 16 -6.62 -12.63 -20.15
C GLY A 16 -5.08 -12.55 -20.23
N MET A 17 -4.37 -12.40 -19.12
CA MET A 17 -2.90 -12.32 -19.08
C MET A 17 -2.20 -13.69 -19.14
N GLY A 18 -2.95 -14.79 -19.02
CA GLY A 18 -2.42 -16.16 -19.01
C GLY A 18 -1.96 -16.65 -17.64
N SER A 19 -1.55 -17.92 -17.56
CA SER A 19 -1.25 -18.62 -16.30
C SER A 19 0.00 -18.12 -15.57
N ILE A 20 1.00 -17.64 -16.31
CA ILE A 20 2.20 -16.97 -15.80
C ILE A 20 2.54 -15.88 -16.81
N SER A 21 2.44 -14.61 -16.40
CA SER A 21 2.73 -13.50 -17.30
C SER A 21 4.17 -13.61 -17.81
N ALA A 22 4.34 -13.76 -19.13
CA ALA A 22 5.65 -13.84 -19.75
C ALA A 22 6.30 -12.44 -19.72
N HIS A 23 6.96 -12.10 -18.60
CA HIS A 23 7.59 -10.78 -18.36
C HIS A 23 8.52 -10.29 -19.47
N LYS A 24 9.00 -11.21 -20.33
CA LYS A 24 9.82 -10.92 -21.51
C LYS A 24 9.10 -10.08 -22.58
N GLY A 25 7.76 -10.04 -22.56
CA GLY A 25 6.94 -9.27 -23.50
C GLY A 25 6.33 -7.99 -22.93
N GLU A 26 6.59 -7.65 -21.67
CA GLU A 26 6.01 -6.47 -21.03
C GLU A 26 6.85 -5.21 -21.29
N HIS A 27 6.21 -4.13 -21.74
CA HIS A 27 6.84 -2.82 -21.86
C HIS A 27 6.52 -1.98 -20.62
N LEU A 28 7.46 -1.91 -19.69
CA LEU A 28 7.30 -1.21 -18.42
C LEU A 28 7.44 0.29 -18.60
N MET A 29 6.40 1.03 -18.24
CA MET A 29 6.37 2.49 -18.28
C MET A 29 6.91 3.07 -16.97
N PRO A 30 7.29 4.36 -16.93
CA PRO A 30 7.74 5.02 -15.71
C PRO A 30 6.74 4.92 -14.54
N THR A 31 5.44 4.81 -14.84
CA THR A 31 4.36 4.61 -13.86
C THR A 31 4.40 3.23 -13.21
N ASP A 32 5.06 2.24 -13.82
CA ASP A 32 5.16 0.86 -13.32
C ASP A 32 6.28 0.68 -12.30
N HIS A 33 6.87 1.77 -11.81
CA HIS A 33 7.99 1.75 -10.87
C HIS A 33 7.72 0.91 -9.62
N GLY A 34 6.50 0.95 -9.10
CA GLY A 34 6.09 0.11 -7.96
C GLY A 34 6.15 -1.39 -8.29
N VAL A 35 5.58 -1.79 -9.43
CA VAL A 35 5.59 -3.19 -9.90
C VAL A 35 7.02 -3.67 -10.15
N MET A 36 7.85 -2.83 -10.77
CA MET A 36 9.27 -3.13 -11.00
C MET A 36 10.03 -3.36 -9.69
N THR A 37 9.84 -2.48 -8.71
CA THR A 37 10.48 -2.58 -7.40
C THR A 37 10.04 -3.84 -6.67
N TYR A 38 8.74 -4.14 -6.70
CA TYR A 38 8.19 -5.35 -6.10
C TYR A 38 8.75 -6.63 -6.74
N ARG A 39 8.79 -6.70 -8.08
CA ARG A 39 9.40 -7.83 -8.81
C ARG A 39 10.87 -8.01 -8.47
N ARG A 40 11.63 -6.91 -8.37
CA ARG A 40 13.04 -6.96 -7.97
C ARG A 40 13.19 -7.52 -6.55
N HIS A 41 12.33 -7.09 -5.62
CA HIS A 41 12.33 -7.60 -4.25
C HIS A 41 12.05 -9.10 -4.20
N ILE A 42 10.99 -9.59 -4.86
CA ILE A 42 10.69 -11.04 -4.93
C ILE A 42 11.87 -11.84 -5.47
N ARG A 43 12.48 -11.41 -6.58
CA ARG A 43 13.65 -12.10 -7.14
C ARG A 43 14.83 -12.14 -6.17
N LYS A 44 15.06 -11.08 -5.40
CA LYS A 44 16.10 -11.05 -4.36
C LYS A 44 15.78 -12.05 -3.25
N SER A 45 14.53 -12.08 -2.79
CA SER A 45 14.07 -13.01 -1.76
C SER A 45 14.18 -14.48 -2.19
N ILE A 46 13.83 -14.80 -3.44
CA ILE A 46 13.99 -16.16 -4.00
C ILE A 46 15.46 -16.59 -4.00
N LYS A 47 16.38 -15.71 -4.43
CA LYS A 47 17.82 -16.02 -4.43
C LYS A 47 18.35 -16.21 -3.01
N ALA A 48 17.99 -15.31 -2.09
CA ALA A 48 18.39 -15.43 -0.69
C ALA A 48 17.91 -16.75 -0.08
N LEU A 49 16.68 -17.17 -0.40
CA LEU A 49 16.13 -18.44 0.07
C LEU A 49 16.90 -19.65 -0.48
N GLN A 50 17.39 -19.59 -1.73
CA GLN A 50 18.27 -20.64 -2.29
C GLN A 50 19.60 -20.74 -1.52
N ASP A 51 20.08 -19.63 -0.96
CA ASP A 51 21.27 -19.58 -0.11
C ASP A 51 20.95 -19.90 1.37
N GLY A 52 19.72 -20.32 1.68
CA GLY A 52 19.27 -20.67 3.04
C GLY A 52 18.89 -19.47 3.92
N ILE A 53 18.78 -18.27 3.35
CA ILE A 53 18.38 -17.05 4.05
C ILE A 53 16.87 -16.83 3.83
N GLU A 54 16.09 -17.10 4.87
CA GLU A 54 14.64 -16.86 4.86
C GLU A 54 14.32 -15.37 4.65
N PRO A 55 13.35 -15.02 3.79
CA PRO A 55 12.91 -13.64 3.64
C PRO A 55 12.23 -13.13 4.91
N GLU A 56 12.37 -11.83 5.17
CA GLU A 56 11.67 -11.17 6.27
C GLU A 56 10.16 -11.38 6.14
N GLN A 57 9.57 -12.05 7.12
CA GLN A 57 8.13 -12.22 7.24
C GLN A 57 7.53 -11.02 7.96
N THR A 58 6.29 -10.67 7.61
CA THR A 58 5.50 -9.72 8.40
C THR A 58 5.37 -10.24 9.82
N LYS A 59 5.58 -9.38 10.82
CA LYS A 59 5.46 -9.77 12.23
C LYS A 59 4.02 -10.20 12.52
N ASN A 60 3.83 -11.49 12.77
CA ASN A 60 2.58 -12.01 13.29
C ASN A 60 2.60 -11.85 14.81
N ASN A 61 1.89 -10.84 15.31
CA ASN A 61 1.81 -10.57 16.75
C ASN A 61 0.70 -11.39 17.45
N GLY A 62 0.25 -12.50 16.86
CA GLY A 62 -0.91 -13.27 17.32
C GLY A 62 -2.25 -12.63 16.92
N ASP A 63 -2.19 -11.63 16.06
CA ASP A 63 -3.31 -10.81 15.58
C ASP A 63 -3.35 -10.86 14.04
N VAL A 64 -4.42 -10.32 13.44
CA VAL A 64 -4.55 -10.22 11.97
C VAL A 64 -3.36 -9.46 11.36
N ILE A 65 -2.81 -9.98 10.26
CA ILE A 65 -1.73 -9.33 9.52
C ILE A 65 -2.21 -7.97 9.00
N LYS A 66 -1.49 -6.90 9.39
CA LYS A 66 -1.80 -5.52 8.99
C LYS A 66 -1.27 -5.29 7.57
N THR A 67 -2.15 -4.95 6.64
CA THR A 67 -1.82 -4.72 5.22
C THR A 67 -1.43 -3.27 4.92
N TYR A 68 -1.57 -2.37 5.90
CA TYR A 68 -1.38 -0.91 5.76
C TYR A 68 -2.23 -0.26 4.65
N GLY A 69 -3.24 -0.97 4.14
CA GLY A 69 -4.24 -0.41 3.23
C GLY A 69 -5.08 0.63 3.96
N GLN A 70 -5.22 1.81 3.36
CA GLN A 70 -5.98 2.94 3.92
C GLN A 70 -6.85 3.54 2.81
N ASP A 71 -8.06 3.95 3.19
CA ASP A 71 -8.93 4.79 2.36
C ASP A 71 -9.30 6.04 3.17
N THR A 72 -8.28 6.85 3.47
CA THR A 72 -8.39 8.01 4.34
C THR A 72 -8.55 9.28 3.52
N VAL A 73 -9.63 10.02 3.79
CA VAL A 73 -9.86 11.36 3.24
C VAL A 73 -9.62 12.38 4.34
N LEU A 74 -8.69 13.31 4.11
CA LEU A 74 -8.39 14.41 5.03
C LEU A 74 -8.71 15.76 4.38
N ARG A 75 -9.40 16.63 5.11
CA ARG A 75 -9.58 18.04 4.75
C ARG A 75 -8.35 18.82 5.16
N VAL A 76 -7.59 19.27 4.16
CA VAL A 76 -6.35 20.03 4.36
C VAL A 76 -6.53 21.48 3.89
N PRO A 77 -6.16 22.49 4.70
CA PRO A 77 -6.24 23.88 4.27
C PRO A 77 -5.22 24.16 3.15
N LYS A 78 -5.63 24.99 2.17
CA LYS A 78 -4.72 25.43 1.11
C LYS A 78 -3.59 26.27 1.72
N ARG A 79 -2.36 26.00 1.31
CA ARG A 79 -1.16 26.74 1.71
C ARG A 79 -0.45 27.30 0.49
N ASN A 80 0.25 28.42 0.63
CA ASN A 80 1.05 29.00 -0.45
C ASN A 80 2.48 28.41 -0.45
N ILE A 81 2.57 27.09 -0.50
CA ILE A 81 3.82 26.32 -0.53
C ILE A 81 3.77 25.34 -1.71
N ASP A 82 4.90 24.71 -2.01
CA ASP A 82 4.97 23.66 -3.03
C ASP A 82 3.99 22.51 -2.71
N ASP A 83 2.92 22.43 -3.49
CA ASP A 83 1.85 21.43 -3.33
C ASP A 83 2.39 19.99 -3.33
N ARG A 84 3.39 19.70 -4.17
CA ARG A 84 3.96 18.36 -4.27
C ARG A 84 4.69 17.98 -2.98
N LYS A 85 5.49 18.91 -2.43
CA LYS A 85 6.18 18.70 -1.15
C LYS A 85 5.18 18.58 0.00
N PHE A 86 4.13 19.39 -0.01
CA PHE A 86 3.12 19.39 1.04
C PHE A 86 2.26 18.11 1.04
N ILE A 87 1.77 17.67 -0.12
CA ILE A 87 1.05 16.39 -0.25
C ILE A 87 1.93 15.22 0.20
N LYS A 88 3.23 15.26 -0.15
CA LYS A 88 4.19 14.25 0.31
C LYS A 88 4.37 14.26 1.84
N SER A 89 4.40 15.43 2.49
CA SER A 89 4.55 15.51 3.95
C SER A 89 3.32 14.93 4.65
N ILE A 90 2.11 15.25 4.17
CA ILE A 90 0.84 14.69 4.67
C ILE A 90 0.87 13.16 4.57
N GLY A 91 1.18 12.62 3.39
CA GLY A 91 1.27 11.17 3.20
C GLY A 91 2.32 10.51 4.11
N SER A 92 3.45 11.18 4.32
CA SER A 92 4.50 10.69 5.23
C SER A 92 4.04 10.69 6.69
N ALA A 93 3.33 11.72 7.13
CA ALA A 93 2.79 11.82 8.48
C ALA A 93 1.74 10.73 8.75
N VAL A 94 0.82 10.50 7.81
CA VAL A 94 -0.19 9.42 7.90
C VAL A 94 0.49 8.05 7.95
N MET A 95 1.46 7.79 7.07
CA MET A 95 2.20 6.52 7.09
C MET A 95 2.97 6.33 8.40
N LYS A 96 3.58 7.39 8.94
CA LYS A 96 4.28 7.34 10.22
C LYS A 96 3.32 6.95 11.36
N LEU A 97 2.13 7.55 11.41
CA LEU A 97 1.09 7.19 12.39
C LEU A 97 0.69 5.71 12.29
N GLN A 98 0.60 5.16 11.08
CA GLN A 98 0.30 3.74 10.85
C GLN A 98 1.40 2.81 11.39
N PHE A 99 2.67 3.15 11.18
CA PHE A 99 3.81 2.37 11.67
C PHE A 99 4.01 2.52 13.18
N ASP A 100 3.85 3.73 13.73
CA ASP A 100 3.95 3.96 15.17
C ASP A 100 2.89 3.16 15.97
N SER A 101 1.74 2.92 15.34
CA SER A 101 0.63 2.10 15.88
C SER A 101 0.73 0.61 15.53
N GLU A 102 1.81 0.14 14.90
CA GLU A 102 1.98 -1.26 14.48
C GLU A 102 1.97 -2.22 15.68
N LYS A 103 2.49 -1.80 16.84
CA LYS A 103 2.53 -2.62 18.05
C LYS A 103 1.25 -2.56 18.88
N MET A 104 0.30 -1.70 18.52
CA MET A 104 -0.95 -1.57 19.26
C MET A 104 -1.87 -2.78 18.98
N PRO A 105 -2.61 -3.27 19.99
CA PRO A 105 -3.67 -4.26 19.79
C PRO A 105 -4.72 -3.76 18.81
N ILE A 106 -5.26 -4.64 17.96
CA ILE A 106 -6.23 -4.26 16.92
C ILE A 106 -7.43 -3.50 17.50
N LYS A 107 -7.95 -3.95 18.65
CA LYS A 107 -9.11 -3.33 19.33
C LYS A 107 -8.94 -1.85 19.66
N ASP A 108 -7.71 -1.40 19.92
CA ASP A 108 -7.41 -0.04 20.38
C ASP A 108 -6.84 0.82 19.23
N ARG A 109 -6.22 0.16 18.25
CA ARG A 109 -5.47 0.77 17.16
C ARG A 109 -6.32 1.67 16.28
N ASP A 110 -7.47 1.19 15.83
CA ASP A 110 -8.29 1.92 14.88
C ASP A 110 -8.87 3.19 15.51
N SER A 111 -9.38 3.07 16.74
CA SER A 111 -9.84 4.21 17.53
C SER A 111 -8.74 5.26 17.76
N PHE A 112 -7.51 4.80 18.02
CA PHE A 112 -6.35 5.69 18.15
C PHE A 112 -6.03 6.41 16.85
N ILE A 113 -5.91 5.68 15.73
CA ILE A 113 -5.60 6.26 14.42
C ILE A 113 -6.67 7.27 14.00
N ILE A 114 -7.95 6.93 14.13
CA ILE A 114 -9.07 7.80 13.76
C ILE A 114 -9.02 9.10 14.57
N LYS A 115 -8.75 9.00 15.88
CA LYS A 115 -8.60 10.16 16.75
C LYS A 115 -7.43 11.05 16.31
N GLU A 116 -6.26 10.46 16.03
CA GLU A 116 -5.09 11.22 15.60
C GLU A 116 -5.28 11.87 14.23
N LEU A 117 -5.89 11.18 13.27
CA LEU A 117 -6.26 11.77 11.98
C LEU A 117 -7.21 12.96 12.16
N SER A 118 -8.23 12.85 13.03
CA SER A 118 -9.12 13.97 13.34
C SER A 118 -8.39 15.15 13.98
N ASN A 119 -7.40 14.88 14.85
CA ASN A 119 -6.57 15.92 15.44
C ASN A 119 -5.68 16.61 14.39
N MET A 120 -5.11 15.85 13.45
CA MET A 120 -4.33 16.39 12.33
C MET A 120 -5.18 17.34 11.48
N GLU A 121 -6.42 16.97 11.16
CA GLU A 121 -7.34 17.83 10.43
C GLU A 121 -7.67 19.12 11.20
N LYS A 122 -8.02 19.02 12.48
CA LYS A 122 -8.40 20.18 13.32
C LYS A 122 -7.25 21.17 13.49
N ASN A 123 -6.05 20.65 13.72
CA ASN A 123 -4.88 21.49 13.97
C ASN A 123 -4.26 22.02 12.67
N GLY A 124 -4.65 21.45 11.51
CA GLY A 124 -3.99 21.69 10.23
C GLY A 124 -2.49 21.36 10.28
N ALA A 125 -2.05 20.54 11.24
CA ALA A 125 -0.67 20.21 11.50
C ALA A 125 -0.31 18.94 10.73
N PHE A 126 0.37 19.13 9.59
CA PHE A 126 0.85 18.10 8.67
C PHE A 126 2.32 18.34 8.33
#